data_AF-A0A2D6RMW7-F1
#
_entry.id   AF-A0A2D6RMW7-F1
#
_cell.length_a   1.000
_cell.length_b   1.000
_cell.length_c   1.000
_cell.angle_alpha   90.00
_cell.angle_beta   90.00
_cell.angle_gamma   90.00
#
_symmetry.space_group_name_H-M   'P 1'
#
loop_
_entity.id
_entity.type
_entity.pdbx_description
1 polymer ?
#
loop_
_entity_poly.entity_id
_entity_poly.type
_entity_poly.pdbx_seq_one_letter_code
_entity_poly.pdbx_strand_id
1 'polypeptide(L)' 'MAKQGTKVLNFVAWLTGVIVSLSVGFAMVGGTLGLPGWLGGAIVAKIAGYIVVITTVIGVVLALINQ' A
#
# COMPACT_ATOMS: atom_id res chain seq x y z
N MET A 1 12.71 13.95 24.34
CA MET A 1 12.37 13.23 23.10
C MET A 1 13.11 11.89 23.11
N ALA A 2 12.45 10.84 23.58
CA ALA A 2 13.06 9.52 23.80
C ALA A 2 13.49 8.90 22.45
N LYS A 3 14.80 8.82 22.24
CA LYS A 3 15.46 8.57 20.94
C LYS A 3 15.78 7.10 20.63
N GLN A 4 15.33 6.13 21.44
CA GLN A 4 15.69 4.71 21.26
C GLN A 4 14.53 3.78 20.85
N GLY A 5 13.27 4.08 21.19
CA GLY A 5 12.11 3.31 20.71
C GLY A 5 11.73 3.57 19.24
N THR A 6 12.38 4.54 18.60
CA THR A 6 11.98 5.11 17.31
C THR A 6 12.24 4.19 16.12
N LYS A 7 13.35 3.42 16.09
CA LYS A 7 13.68 2.62 14.88
C LYS A 7 12.76 1.42 14.69
N VAL A 8 12.55 0.62 15.73
CA VAL A 8 11.69 -0.57 15.66
C VAL A 8 10.23 -0.15 15.44
N LEU A 9 9.76 0.88 16.15
CA LEU A 9 8.42 1.41 15.96
C LEU A 9 8.22 1.97 14.53
N ASN A 10 9.21 2.69 13.98
CA ASN A 10 9.15 3.17 12.60
C ASN A 10 9.16 2.03 11.59
N PHE A 11 9.94 0.98 11.83
CA PHE A 11 9.94 -0.21 10.97
C PHE A 11 8.58 -0.92 10.99
N VAL A 12 8.00 -1.12 12.18
CA VAL A 12 6.68 -1.73 12.32
C VAL A 12 5.62 -0.87 11.63
N ALA A 13 5.62 0.45 11.85
CA ALA A 13 4.68 1.36 11.20
C ALA A 13 4.81 1.33 9.67
N TRP A 14 6.04 1.32 9.14
CA TRP A 14 6.31 1.17 7.71
C TRP A 14 5.79 -0.17 7.16
N LEU A 15 6.11 -1.28 7.84
CA LEU A 15 5.70 -2.62 7.42
C LEU A 15 4.17 -2.76 7.45
N THR A 16 3.50 -2.24 8.48
CA THR A 16 2.03 -2.18 8.53
C THR A 16 1.48 -1.38 7.36
N GLY A 17 2.05 -0.22 7.03
CA GLY A 17 1.65 0.58 5.88
C GLY A 17 1.78 -0.17 4.55
N VAL A 18 2.85 -0.94 4.38
CA VAL A 18 3.07 -1.80 3.20
C VAL A 18 1.99 -2.88 3.10
N ILE A 19 1.73 -3.60 4.19
CA ILE A 19 0.74 -4.69 4.22
C ILE A 19 -0.66 -4.15 3.92
N VAL A 20 -1.04 -3.02 4.52
CA VAL A 20 -2.36 -2.40 4.28
C VAL A 20 -2.48 -1.93 2.83
N SER A 21 -1.44 -1.29 2.27
CA SER A 21 -1.45 -0.83 0.87
C SER A 21 -1.61 -1.98 -0.12
N LEU A 22 -0.87 -3.08 0.09
CA LEU A 22 -1.00 -4.29 -0.75
C LEU A 22 -2.39 -4.93 -0.59
N SER A 23 -2.90 -5.02 0.65
CA SER A 23 -4.23 -5.61 0.91
C SER A 23 -5.33 -4.83 0.20
N VAL A 24 -5.30 -3.50 0.27
CA VAL A 24 -6.27 -2.63 -0.41
C VAL A 24 -6.10 -2.73 -1.93
N GLY A 25 -4.86 -2.70 -2.44
CA GLY A 25 -4.57 -2.86 -3.87
C GLY A 25 -5.13 -4.16 -4.44
N PHE A 26 -4.87 -5.31 -3.79
CA PHE A 26 -5.40 -6.60 -4.20
C PHE A 26 -6.92 -6.69 -4.05
N ALA A 27 -7.51 -6.10 -3.00
CA ALA A 27 -8.96 -6.06 -2.83
C ALA A 27 -9.65 -5.26 -3.95
N MET A 28 -9.02 -4.17 -4.42
CA MET A 28 -9.49 -3.39 -5.56
C MET A 28 -9.37 -4.13 -6.89
N VAL A 29 -8.25 -4.85 -7.12
CA VAL A 29 -8.06 -5.69 -8.32
C VAL A 29 -9.06 -6.84 -8.36
N GLY A 30 -9.25 -7.53 -7.22
CA GLY A 30 -10.16 -8.66 -7.08
C GLY A 30 -11.64 -8.30 -7.14
N GLY A 31 -11.98 -7.00 -7.09
CA GLY A 31 -13.37 -6.52 -7.09
C GLY A 31 -14.08 -6.66 -5.74
N THR A 32 -13.37 -7.09 -4.69
CA THR A 32 -13.87 -7.13 -3.30
C THR A 32 -14.07 -5.72 -2.75
N LEU A 33 -13.23 -4.77 -3.17
CA LEU A 33 -13.36 -3.34 -2.85
C LEU A 33 -13.62 -2.54 -4.13
N GLY A 34 -14.79 -1.91 -4.20
CA GLY A 34 -15.14 -1.01 -5.29
C GLY A 34 -14.91 0.45 -4.92
N LEU A 35 -14.75 1.30 -5.93
CA LEU A 35 -14.87 2.75 -5.75
C LEU A 35 -16.31 3.19 -6.03
N PRO A 36 -16.81 4.21 -5.32
CA PRO A 36 -18.12 4.77 -5.61
C PRO A 36 -18.15 5.38 -7.02
N GLY A 37 -19.34 5.45 -7.62
CA GLY A 37 -19.51 5.82 -9.03
C GLY A 37 -18.89 7.18 -9.41
N TRP A 38 -18.87 8.14 -8.47
CA TRP A 38 -18.24 9.46 -8.67
C TRP A 38 -16.71 9.41 -8.76
N LEU A 39 -16.07 8.34 -8.28
CA LEU A 39 -14.63 8.07 -8.38
C LEU A 39 -14.28 7.16 -9.57
N GLY A 40 -15.24 6.86 -10.45
CA GLY A 40 -15.02 6.05 -11.65
C GLY A 40 -15.38 4.56 -11.51
N GLY A 41 -16.04 4.18 -10.41
CA GLY A 41 -16.66 2.86 -10.26
C GLY A 41 -15.67 1.69 -10.32
N ALA A 42 -16.17 0.52 -10.73
CA ALA A 42 -15.41 -0.74 -10.68
C ALA A 42 -14.20 -0.79 -11.64
N ILE A 43 -14.26 -0.08 -12.77
CA ILE A 43 -13.17 -0.09 -13.77
C ILE A 43 -11.97 0.70 -13.24
N VAL A 44 -12.21 1.92 -12.74
CA VAL A 44 -11.15 2.77 -12.19
C VAL A 44 -10.59 2.15 -10.90
N ALA A 45 -11.44 1.52 -10.07
CA ALA A 45 -10.97 0.78 -8.90
C ALA A 45 -9.94 -0.29 -9.26
N LYS A 46 -10.19 -1.11 -10.29
CA LYS A 46 -9.25 -2.15 -10.73
C LYS A 46 -7.92 -1.56 -11.21
N ILE A 47 -7.98 -0.51 -12.03
CA ILE A 47 -6.77 0.16 -12.56
C ILE A 47 -5.96 0.76 -11.40
N ALA A 48 -6.61 1.47 -10.48
CA ALA A 48 -5.99 2.03 -9.30
C ALA A 48 -5.37 0.94 -8.42
N GLY A 49 -6.05 -0.20 -8.26
CA GLY A 49 -5.54 -1.38 -7.56
C GLY A 49 -4.21 -1.86 -8.14
N TYR A 50 -4.12 -2.04 -9.46
CA TYR A 50 -2.87 -2.44 -10.11
C TYR A 50 -1.75 -1.42 -9.91
N ILE A 51 -2.07 -0.12 -10.02
CA ILE A 51 -1.09 0.95 -9.79
C ILE A 51 -0.55 0.89 -8.35
N VAL A 52 -1.43 0.77 -7.35
CA VAL A 52 -1.04 0.68 -5.93
C VAL A 52 -0.18 -0.54 -5.69
N VAL A 53 -0.53 -1.72 -6.21
CA VAL A 53 0.26 -2.94 -6.04
C VAL A 53 1.67 -2.76 -6.63
N ILE A 54 1.77 -2.30 -7.89
CA ILE A 54 3.06 -2.13 -8.57
C ILE A 54 3.93 -1.10 -7.84
N THR A 55 3.38 0.07 -7.52
CA THR A 55 4.12 1.14 -6.85
C THR A 55 4.53 0.76 -5.43
N THR A 56 3.70 0.01 -4.70
CA THR A 56 4.04 -0.50 -3.37
C THR A 56 5.17 -1.52 -3.44
N VAL A 57 5.12 -2.46 -4.39
CA VAL A 57 6.20 -3.44 -4.60
C VAL A 57 7.52 -2.74 -4.93
N ILE A 58 7.51 -1.80 -5.87
CA ILE A 58 8.70 -1.02 -6.23
C ILE A 58 9.22 -0.25 -5.00
N GLY A 59 8.32 0.40 -4.25
CA GLY A 59 8.68 1.14 -3.04
C GLY A 59 9.32 0.25 -1.98
N VAL A 60 8.80 -0.96 -1.78
CA VAL A 60 9.39 -1.94 -0.86
C VAL A 60 10.76 -2.40 -1.33
N VAL A 61 10.91 -2.72 -2.62
CA VAL A 61 12.20 -3.15 -3.18
C VAL A 61 13.25 -2.05 -3.02
N LEU A 62 12.91 -0.80 -3.36
CA LEU A 62 13.81 0.34 -3.18
C LEU A 62 14.15 0.58 -1.71
N ALA A 63 13.16 0.48 -0.82
CA ALA A 63 13.38 0.63 0.62
C ALA A 63 14.29 -0.44 1.19
N LEU A 64 14.28 -1.67 0.66
CA LEU A 64 15.18 -2.74 1.06
C LEU A 64 16.59 -2.58 0.50
N ILE A 65 16.73 -2.07 -0.73
CA ILE A 65 18.04 -1.80 -1.36
C ILE A 65 18.74 -0.62 -0.68
N ASN A 66 17.96 0.39 -0.26
CA ASN A 66 18.47 1.65 0.31
C ASN A 66 18.34 1.72 1.85
N GLN A 67 18.04 0.59 2.50
CA GLN A 67 18.07 0.42 3.96
C GLN A 67 19.49 0.23 4.46
#